data_AF-A0A3A9SWK8-F1
#
_entry.id   AF-A0A3A9SWK8-F1
#
_cell.length_a   1.000
_cell.length_b   1.000
_cell.length_c   1.000
_cell.angle_alpha   90.00
_cell.angle_beta   90.00
_cell.angle_gamma   90.00
#
_symmetry.space_group_name_H-M   'P 1'
#
loop_
_entity.id
_entity.type
_entity.pdbx_description
1 polymer ?
#
loop_
_entity_poly.entity_id
_entity_poly.type
_entity_poly.pdbx_seq_one_letter_code
_entity_poly.pdbx_strand_id
1 'polypeptide(L)'
;MGKRKTPEEIPLMKSELVAEAFTILMEAYTKMIGRCASGQKMTITMKSYNRYIRFSGFREYFDICLYKSGDIDIKMDEYCHDKYVERIFEFTENRSEQNAFLDKLRNGLAEEIMEVATCKLVDYHSFMDMLHGEWKFTDAHNYFKNEIMG
;
A
#
# COMPACT_ATOMS: atom_id res chain seq x y z
N MET A 1 -24.64 16.36 -30.24
CA MET A 1 -24.10 14.99 -30.15
C MET A 1 -22.81 15.05 -29.38
N GLY A 2 -22.75 14.49 -28.16
CA GLY A 2 -21.48 14.38 -27.43
C GLY A 2 -20.53 13.42 -28.14
N LYS A 3 -19.25 13.78 -28.25
CA LYS A 3 -18.22 12.85 -28.75
C LYS A 3 -18.24 11.59 -27.90
N ARG A 4 -18.29 10.41 -28.53
CA ARG A 4 -18.08 9.14 -27.82
C ARG A 4 -16.66 9.16 -27.25
N LYS A 5 -16.54 8.87 -25.96
CA LYS A 5 -15.24 8.65 -25.31
C LYS A 5 -14.57 7.43 -25.92
N THR A 6 -13.26 7.48 -26.12
CA THR A 6 -12.47 6.30 -26.50
C THR A 6 -12.30 5.37 -25.28
N PRO A 7 -12.00 4.08 -25.46
CA PRO A 7 -11.81 3.15 -24.34
C PRO A 7 -10.79 3.61 -23.29
N GLU A 8 -9.79 4.37 -23.72
CA GLU A 8 -8.72 4.92 -22.89
C GLU A 8 -9.17 6.14 -22.07
N GLU A 9 -10.33 6.72 -22.40
CA GLU A 9 -10.98 7.83 -21.68
C GLU A 9 -12.08 7.34 -20.73
N ILE A 10 -12.43 6.04 -20.80
CA ILE A 10 -13.40 5.42 -19.91
C ILE A 10 -12.70 5.12 -18.58
N PRO A 11 -13.19 5.67 -17.45
CA PRO A 11 -12.65 5.38 -16.13
C PRO A 11 -12.85 3.90 -15.79
N LEU A 12 -11.89 3.31 -15.09
CA LEU A 12 -12.08 1.99 -14.50
C LEU A 12 -13.23 2.04 -13.51
N MET A 13 -13.96 0.94 -13.45
CA MET A 13 -14.83 0.67 -12.31
C MET A 13 -13.96 0.51 -11.06
N LYS A 14 -14.51 0.91 -9.90
CA LYS A 14 -13.87 0.75 -8.58
C LYS A 14 -13.34 -0.67 -8.35
N SER A 15 -14.11 -1.67 -8.77
CA SER A 15 -13.72 -3.08 -8.66
C SER A 15 -12.53 -3.46 -9.53
N GLU A 16 -12.41 -2.87 -10.73
CA GLU A 16 -11.30 -3.13 -11.65
C GLU A 16 -10.01 -2.49 -11.13
N LEU A 17 -10.09 -1.23 -10.68
CA LEU A 17 -8.95 -0.55 -10.06
C LEU A 17 -8.46 -1.30 -8.82
N VAL A 18 -9.37 -1.70 -7.93
CA VAL A 18 -9.01 -2.46 -6.72
C VAL A 18 -8.42 -3.83 -7.06
N ALA A 19 -8.95 -4.51 -8.08
CA ALA A 19 -8.42 -5.80 -8.52
C ALA A 19 -6.99 -5.64 -9.08
N GLU A 20 -6.75 -4.63 -9.91
CA GLU A 20 -5.42 -4.36 -10.46
C GLU A 20 -4.42 -3.98 -9.36
N ALA A 21 -4.81 -3.09 -8.43
CA ALA A 21 -3.96 -2.73 -7.30
C ALA A 21 -3.63 -3.95 -6.43
N PHE A 22 -4.60 -4.82 -6.17
CA PHE A 22 -4.38 -6.07 -5.45
C PHE A 22 -3.38 -6.98 -6.18
N THR A 23 -3.53 -7.15 -7.50
CA THR A 23 -2.59 -7.94 -8.32
C THR A 23 -1.17 -7.40 -8.19
N ILE A 24 -0.97 -6.09 -8.39
CA ILE A 24 0.35 -5.46 -8.30
C ILE A 24 0.98 -5.67 -6.92
N LEU A 25 0.21 -5.50 -5.85
CA LEU A 25 0.68 -5.73 -4.48
C LEU A 25 1.08 -7.19 -4.24
N MET A 26 0.30 -8.15 -4.73
CA MET A 26 0.61 -9.58 -4.58
C MET A 26 1.82 -10.00 -5.42
N GLU A 27 2.01 -9.41 -6.59
CA GLU A 27 3.23 -9.60 -7.39
C GLU A 27 4.46 -9.08 -6.66
N ALA A 28 4.39 -7.88 -6.08
CA ALA A 28 5.47 -7.32 -5.26
C ALA A 28 5.78 -8.20 -4.05
N TYR A 29 4.76 -8.67 -3.32
CA TYR A 29 4.93 -9.62 -2.22
C TYR A 29 5.63 -10.91 -2.69
N THR A 30 5.20 -11.48 -3.82
CA THR A 30 5.74 -12.74 -4.35
C THR A 30 7.23 -12.64 -4.67
N LYS A 31 7.69 -11.49 -5.19
CA LYS A 31 9.13 -11.22 -5.40
C LYS A 31 9.94 -11.22 -4.10
N MET A 32 9.29 -11.00 -2.95
CA MET A 32 9.91 -10.81 -1.65
C MET A 32 9.80 -12.00 -0.70
N ILE A 33 9.04 -13.04 -1.04
CA ILE A 33 8.77 -14.22 -0.19
C ILE A 33 10.06 -14.84 0.37
N GLY A 34 11.14 -14.90 -0.41
CA GLY A 34 12.42 -15.48 0.03
C GLY A 34 13.18 -14.67 1.08
N ARG A 35 12.70 -13.48 1.48
CA ARG A 35 13.43 -12.53 2.35
C ARG A 35 12.58 -11.97 3.51
N CYS A 36 11.45 -12.59 3.84
CA CYS A 36 10.61 -12.15 4.96
C CYS A 36 11.27 -12.48 6.31
N ALA A 37 11.22 -11.53 7.26
CA ALA A 37 11.70 -11.76 8.62
C ALA A 37 10.87 -12.87 9.31
N SER A 38 11.53 -13.71 10.10
CA SER A 38 10.89 -14.80 10.83
C SER A 38 9.87 -14.24 11.83
N GLY A 39 8.59 -14.62 11.71
CA GLY A 39 7.56 -14.30 12.70
C GLY A 39 6.41 -13.43 12.19
N GLN A 40 6.54 -12.81 11.01
CA GLN A 40 5.47 -12.06 10.37
C GLN A 40 4.42 -13.00 9.76
N LYS A 41 3.14 -12.75 10.08
CA LYS A 41 1.99 -13.45 9.50
C LYS A 41 1.26 -12.55 8.52
N MET A 42 1.03 -13.05 7.31
CA MET A 42 0.15 -12.41 6.33
C MET A 42 -1.27 -13.00 6.44
N THR A 43 -2.30 -12.14 6.49
CA THR A 43 -3.71 -12.52 6.44
C THR A 43 -4.45 -11.65 5.43
N ILE A 44 -5.17 -12.28 4.49
CA ILE A 44 -6.05 -11.57 3.57
C ILE A 44 -7.49 -11.76 4.03
N THR A 45 -8.18 -10.65 4.32
CA THR A 45 -9.59 -10.66 4.74
C THR A 45 -10.45 -10.00 3.68
N MET A 46 -11.52 -10.67 3.26
CA MET A 46 -12.53 -10.11 2.38
C MET A 46 -13.82 -9.89 3.18
N LYS A 47 -14.26 -8.64 3.33
CA LYS A 47 -15.48 -8.30 4.07
C LYS A 47 -16.20 -7.14 3.40
N SER A 48 -17.48 -7.30 3.08
CA SER A 48 -18.31 -6.25 2.48
C SER A 48 -17.67 -5.62 1.23
N TYR A 49 -17.05 -6.45 0.38
CA TYR A 49 -16.28 -6.07 -0.81
C TYR A 49 -14.96 -5.30 -0.56
N ASN A 50 -14.61 -5.01 0.69
CA ASN A 50 -13.27 -4.53 1.06
C ASN A 50 -12.31 -5.72 1.14
N ARG A 51 -11.04 -5.47 0.83
CA ARG A 51 -9.94 -6.42 0.99
C ARG A 51 -8.89 -5.80 1.89
N TYR A 52 -8.50 -6.53 2.90
CA TYR A 52 -7.47 -6.13 3.84
C TYR A 52 -6.34 -7.11 3.74
N ILE A 53 -5.16 -6.64 3.36
CA ILE A 53 -3.92 -7.40 3.41
C ILE A 53 -3.21 -6.97 4.68
N ARG A 54 -3.23 -7.83 5.70
CA ARG A 54 -2.64 -7.58 7.00
C ARG A 54 -1.34 -8.34 7.14
N PHE A 55 -0.28 -7.65 7.50
CA PHE A 55 0.94 -8.22 8.06
C PHE A 55 0.93 -7.97 9.56
N SER A 56 1.32 -8.97 10.34
CA SER A 56 1.26 -8.88 11.80
C SER A 56 2.36 -9.68 12.48
N GLY A 57 3.01 -9.06 13.46
CA GLY A 57 3.92 -9.66 14.42
C GLY A 57 3.36 -9.64 15.84
N PHE A 58 4.22 -9.64 16.86
CA PHE A 58 3.77 -9.54 18.25
C PHE A 58 3.30 -8.12 18.57
N ARG A 59 1.98 -7.91 18.60
CA ARG A 59 1.31 -6.62 18.89
C ARG A 59 1.62 -5.48 17.90
N GLU A 60 1.99 -5.83 16.69
CA GLU A 60 2.35 -4.88 15.63
C GLU A 60 1.64 -5.27 14.34
N TYR A 61 1.10 -4.30 13.61
CA TYR A 61 0.25 -4.51 12.44
C TYR A 61 0.58 -3.53 11.33
N PHE A 62 0.59 -4.03 10.09
CA PHE A 62 0.57 -3.24 8.86
C PHE A 62 -0.60 -3.70 7.99
N ASP A 63 -1.54 -2.79 7.71
CA ASP A 63 -2.71 -3.08 6.89
C ASP A 63 -2.66 -2.31 5.57
N ILE A 64 -2.80 -3.03 4.46
CA ILE A 64 -3.17 -2.44 3.17
C ILE A 64 -4.68 -2.63 3.00
N CYS A 65 -5.42 -1.52 2.99
CA CYS A 65 -6.87 -1.50 2.97
C CYS A 65 -7.36 -1.10 1.57
N LEU A 66 -7.90 -2.05 0.83
CA LEU A 66 -8.49 -1.85 -0.49
C LEU A 66 -10.01 -1.81 -0.35
N TYR A 67 -10.62 -0.63 -0.41
CA TYR A 67 -12.05 -0.48 -0.11
C TYR A 67 -12.94 -0.64 -1.33
N LYS A 68 -14.20 -1.02 -1.10
CA LYS A 68 -15.28 -1.01 -2.10
C LYS A 68 -15.45 0.37 -2.76
N SER A 69 -15.13 1.45 -2.04
CA SER A 69 -15.20 2.81 -2.56
C SER A 69 -14.19 3.07 -3.68
N GLY A 70 -13.17 2.22 -3.82
CA GLY A 70 -12.02 2.40 -4.71
C GLY A 70 -10.83 3.06 -4.02
N ASP A 71 -11.02 3.59 -2.82
CA ASP A 71 -9.94 4.19 -2.03
C ASP A 71 -8.98 3.11 -1.53
N ILE A 72 -7.74 3.52 -1.33
CA ILE A 72 -6.69 2.65 -0.82
C ILE A 72 -5.95 3.38 0.29
N ASP A 73 -5.99 2.79 1.48
CA ASP A 73 -5.23 3.26 2.63
C ASP A 73 -4.14 2.25 3.01
N ILE A 74 -3.10 2.75 3.65
CA ILE A 74 -2.18 1.96 4.48
C ILE A 74 -2.35 2.37 5.95
N LYS A 75 -2.18 1.42 6.86
CA LYS A 75 -2.28 1.66 8.30
C LYS A 75 -1.19 0.92 9.05
N MET A 76 -0.65 1.56 10.08
CA MET A 76 0.28 0.95 11.01
C MET A 76 -0.21 1.17 12.44
N ASP A 77 -0.06 0.13 13.27
CA ASP A 77 -0.51 0.11 14.66
C ASP A 77 0.46 -0.75 15.46
N GLU A 78 1.16 -0.15 16.41
CA GLU A 78 1.98 -0.83 17.40
C GLU A 78 1.77 -0.20 18.79
N TYR A 79 2.49 -0.66 19.81
CA TYR A 79 2.17 -0.36 21.21
C TYR A 79 2.66 1.01 21.71
N CYS A 80 3.72 1.56 21.12
CA CYS A 80 4.45 2.74 21.58
C CYS A 80 4.07 4.05 20.86
N HIS A 81 3.37 3.98 19.74
CA HIS A 81 3.06 5.07 18.82
C HIS A 81 1.55 5.14 18.56
N ASP A 82 1.08 6.32 18.20
CA ASP A 82 -0.29 6.48 17.73
C ASP A 82 -0.49 5.77 16.40
N LYS A 83 -1.74 5.34 16.15
CA LYS A 83 -2.09 4.68 14.89
C LYS A 83 -1.83 5.60 13.72
N TYR A 84 -1.05 5.11 12.78
CA TYR A 84 -0.82 5.80 11.52
C TYR A 84 -1.81 5.32 10.46
N VAL A 85 -2.41 6.27 9.73
CA VAL A 85 -3.29 6.01 8.60
C VAL A 85 -2.98 7.00 7.49
N GLU A 86 -2.67 6.49 6.31
CA GLU A 86 -2.47 7.32 5.11
C GLU A 86 -3.32 6.80 3.95
N ARG A 87 -4.03 7.72 3.30
CA ARG A 87 -4.68 7.45 2.01
C ARG A 87 -3.67 7.60 0.90
N ILE A 88 -3.24 6.49 0.33
CA ILE A 88 -2.30 6.48 -0.80
C ILE A 88 -3.01 6.65 -2.14
N PHE A 89 -4.33 6.42 -2.17
CA PHE A 89 -5.18 6.75 -3.30
C PHE A 89 -6.62 7.05 -2.87
N GLU A 90 -7.15 8.18 -3.32
CA GLU A 90 -8.57 8.51 -3.23
C GLU A 90 -9.20 8.26 -4.60
N PHE A 91 -10.32 7.53 -4.63
CA PHE A 91 -10.95 7.18 -5.88
C PHE A 91 -11.43 8.41 -6.63
N THR A 92 -11.06 8.46 -7.90
CA THR A 92 -11.41 9.50 -8.86
C THR A 92 -12.00 8.87 -10.11
N GLU A 93 -12.96 9.54 -10.73
CA GLU A 93 -13.50 9.16 -12.05
C GLU A 93 -12.60 9.65 -13.20
N ASN A 94 -11.41 10.19 -12.91
CA ASN A 94 -10.42 10.55 -13.92
C ASN A 94 -9.54 9.34 -14.27
N ARG A 95 -9.70 8.79 -15.48
CA ARG A 95 -8.92 7.65 -15.98
C ARG A 95 -7.41 7.90 -15.99
N SER A 96 -6.96 9.14 -16.24
CA SER A 96 -5.54 9.48 -16.22
C SER A 96 -4.94 9.40 -14.83
N GLU A 97 -5.68 9.84 -13.81
CA GLU A 97 -5.24 9.78 -12.40
C GLU A 97 -5.22 8.33 -11.90
N GLN A 98 -6.23 7.53 -12.27
CA GLN A 98 -6.27 6.10 -11.99
C GLN A 98 -5.05 5.37 -12.58
N ASN A 99 -4.73 5.64 -13.86
CA ASN A 99 -3.56 5.04 -14.53
C ASN A 99 -2.26 5.51 -13.89
N ALA A 100 -2.12 6.82 -13.62
CA ALA A 100 -0.93 7.36 -13.00
C ALA A 100 -0.68 6.73 -11.61
N PHE A 101 -1.73 6.49 -10.83
CA PHE A 101 -1.61 5.77 -9.58
C PHE A 101 -1.19 4.31 -9.77
N LEU A 102 -1.85 3.56 -10.66
CA LEU A 102 -1.51 2.16 -10.92
C LEU A 102 -0.08 2.01 -11.45
N ASP A 103 0.37 2.94 -12.30
CA ASP A 103 1.74 2.98 -12.79
C ASP A 103 2.73 3.34 -11.68
N LYS A 104 2.42 4.31 -10.81
CA LYS A 104 3.23 4.60 -9.61
C LYS A 104 3.34 3.36 -8.71
N LEU A 105 2.22 2.66 -8.50
CA LEU A 105 2.16 1.45 -7.71
C LEU A 105 3.06 0.35 -8.30
N ARG A 106 2.97 0.13 -9.62
CA ARG A 106 3.74 -0.87 -10.35
C ARG A 106 5.23 -0.54 -10.43
N ASN A 107 5.59 0.74 -10.51
CA ASN A 107 6.96 1.22 -10.74
C ASN A 107 7.75 1.52 -9.45
N GLY A 108 7.31 1.02 -8.29
CA GLY A 108 8.12 1.07 -7.08
C GLY A 108 7.31 1.08 -5.80
N LEU A 109 6.22 1.83 -5.73
CA LEU A 109 5.48 2.04 -4.47
C LEU A 109 4.98 0.70 -3.87
N ALA A 110 4.58 -0.28 -4.69
CA ALA A 110 4.21 -1.59 -4.16
C ALA A 110 5.40 -2.34 -3.53
N GLU A 111 6.60 -2.21 -4.09
CA GLU A 111 7.82 -2.81 -3.52
C GLU A 111 8.20 -2.09 -2.22
N GLU A 112 8.09 -0.75 -2.16
CA GLU A 112 8.30 0.04 -0.95
C GLU A 112 7.35 -0.36 0.18
N ILE A 113 6.06 -0.49 -0.13
CA ILE A 113 5.03 -0.97 0.81
C ILE A 113 5.39 -2.36 1.34
N MET A 114 5.80 -3.28 0.48
CA MET A 114 6.14 -4.65 0.90
C MET A 114 7.43 -4.69 1.71
N GLU A 115 8.42 -3.84 1.42
CA GLU A 115 9.66 -3.72 2.20
C GLU A 115 9.41 -3.35 3.65
N VAL A 116 8.48 -2.41 3.88
CA VAL A 116 8.07 -2.05 5.23
C VAL A 116 7.18 -3.14 5.81
N ALA A 117 6.12 -3.55 5.12
CA ALA A 117 5.13 -4.49 5.63
C ALA A 117 5.73 -5.85 6.04
N THR A 118 6.83 -6.28 5.40
CA THR A 118 7.54 -7.53 5.73
C THR A 118 8.68 -7.36 6.74
N CYS A 119 8.86 -6.15 7.29
CA CYS A 119 9.99 -5.75 8.13
C CYS A 119 11.36 -6.01 7.47
N LYS A 120 11.43 -5.98 6.14
CA LYS A 120 12.69 -6.20 5.41
C LYS A 120 13.57 -4.95 5.44
N LEU A 121 12.96 -3.76 5.36
CA LEU A 121 13.68 -2.50 5.44
C LEU A 121 14.13 -2.21 6.87
N VAL A 122 13.17 -2.17 7.79
CA VAL A 122 13.36 -1.91 9.22
C VAL A 122 12.12 -2.44 9.96
N ASP A 123 12.21 -2.65 11.28
CA ASP A 123 11.06 -3.02 12.11
C ASP A 123 10.02 -1.89 12.21
N TYR A 124 8.77 -2.21 12.58
CA TYR A 124 7.69 -1.22 12.59
C TYR A 124 7.92 -0.11 13.60
N HIS A 125 8.51 -0.40 14.76
CA HIS A 125 8.76 0.61 15.79
C HIS A 125 9.71 1.68 15.26
N SER A 126 10.86 1.25 14.74
CA SER A 126 11.83 2.15 14.09
C SER A 126 11.21 2.89 12.90
N PHE A 127 10.37 2.23 12.09
CA PHE A 127 9.71 2.91 10.97
C PHE A 127 8.73 3.99 11.44
N MET A 128 7.94 3.69 12.47
CA MET A 128 6.91 4.58 13.02
C MET A 128 7.49 5.76 13.79
N ASP A 129 8.72 5.68 14.31
CA ASP A 129 9.44 6.84 14.84
C ASP A 129 9.54 7.98 13.82
N MET A 130 9.57 7.66 12.53
CA MET A 130 9.63 8.66 11.45
C MET A 130 8.25 9.20 11.05
N LEU A 131 7.16 8.49 11.35
CA LEU A 131 5.80 8.83 10.91
C LEU A 131 5.11 9.89 11.80
N HIS A 132 5.88 10.85 12.28
CA HIS A 132 5.44 12.00 13.05
C HIS A 132 5.16 13.24 12.18
N GLY A 133 4.15 14.03 12.57
CA GLY A 133 3.81 15.29 11.91
C GLY A 133 3.28 15.13 10.49
N GLU A 134 3.95 15.75 9.51
CA GLU A 134 3.53 15.74 8.09
C GLU A 134 4.21 14.65 7.25
N TRP A 135 5.10 13.84 7.84
CA TRP A 135 5.86 12.82 7.13
C TRP A 135 4.93 11.78 6.49
N LYS A 136 5.11 11.57 5.18
CA LYS A 136 4.40 10.54 4.44
C LYS A 136 5.16 9.23 4.48
N PHE A 137 4.46 8.14 4.18
CA PHE A 137 5.05 6.81 4.11
C PHE A 137 6.29 6.77 3.22
N THR A 138 6.23 7.39 2.05
CA THR A 138 7.35 7.41 1.10
C THR A 138 8.55 8.21 1.61
N ASP A 139 8.34 9.23 2.44
CA ASP A 139 9.43 10.02 3.01
C ASP A 139 10.19 9.19 4.05
N ALA A 140 9.47 8.50 4.93
CA ALA A 140 10.05 7.58 5.90
C ALA A 140 10.76 6.41 5.22
N HIS A 141 10.18 5.83 4.17
CA HIS A 141 10.84 4.77 3.39
C HIS A 141 12.15 5.25 2.75
N ASN A 142 12.14 6.41 2.10
CA ASN A 142 13.34 6.98 1.49
C ASN A 142 14.44 7.29 2.51
N TYR A 143 14.08 7.77 3.70
CA TYR A 143 15.03 7.98 4.79
C TYR A 143 15.78 6.69 5.12
N PHE A 144 15.07 5.61 5.48
CA PHE A 144 15.69 4.33 5.84
C PHE A 144 16.43 3.68 4.67
N LYS A 145 15.92 3.80 3.45
CA LYS A 145 16.59 3.24 2.27
C LYS A 145 17.94 3.91 2.00
N ASN A 146 18.04 5.22 2.22
CA ASN A 146 19.29 5.96 2.06
C ASN A 146 20.26 5.77 3.23
N GLU A 147 19.77 5.59 4.47
CA GLU A 147 20.64 5.33 5.63
C GLU A 147 21.16 3.89 5.72
N ILE A 148 20.37 2.90 5.29
CA ILE A 148 20.71 1.47 5.41
C ILE A 148 21.54 0.97 4.21
N MET A 149 21.43 1.62 3.04
CA MET A 149 22.17 1.25 1.83
C MET A 149 23.26 2.26 1.41
N GLY A 150 23.50 3.29 2.23
CA GLY A 150 24.56 4.29 2.05
C GLY A 150 25.91 3.86 2.61
#